data_AF-A0A022FGI1-F1
#
_entry.id   AF-A0A022FGI1-F1
#
_cell.length_a   1.000
_cell.length_b   1.000
_cell.length_c   1.000
_cell.angle_alpha   90.00
_cell.angle_beta   90.00
_cell.angle_gamma   90.00
#
_symmetry.space_group_name_H-M   'P 1'
#
loop_
_entity.id
_entity.type
_entity.pdbx_description
1 polymer ?
#
loop_
_entity_poly.entity_id
_entity_poly.type
_entity_poly.pdbx_seq_one_letter_code
_entity_poly.pdbx_strand_id
1 'polypeptide(L)' 'MVCYRNAEGLTWDGQGEMPSWLKRAVNAGQGVEFFRVG' A
#
# COMPACT_ATOMS: atom_id res chain seq x y z
N MET A 1 7.15 -10.02 6.29
CA MET A 1 5.69 -10.25 6.16
C MET A 1 5.16 -9.19 5.22
N VAL A 2 4.37 -9.55 4.21
CA VAL A 2 3.77 -8.52 3.34
C VAL A 2 2.53 -8.00 4.05
N CYS A 3 2.47 -6.70 4.33
CA CYS A 3 1.36 -6.08 5.04
C CYS A 3 0.39 -5.38 4.10
N TYR A 4 0.86 -4.93 2.93
CA TYR A 4 0.06 -4.23 1.93
C TYR A 4 0.39 -4.72 0.52
N ARG A 5 -0.61 -4.84 -0.36
CA ARG A 5 -0.47 -5.23 -1.76
C ARG A 5 -1.46 -4.44 -2.63
N ASN A 6 -1.00 -3.97 -3.79
CA ASN A 6 -1.87 -3.33 -4.79
C ASN A 6 -2.28 -4.28 -5.93
N ALA A 7 -3.15 -3.79 -6.82
CA ALA A 7 -3.65 -4.54 -7.98
C ALA A 7 -2.55 -4.89 -9.01
N GLU A 8 -1.45 -4.13 -9.03
CA GLU A 8 -0.30 -4.39 -9.90
C GLU A 8 0.66 -5.44 -9.31
N GLY A 9 0.35 -5.99 -8.13
CA GLY A 9 1.17 -6.98 -7.44
C GLY A 9 2.33 -6.39 -6.63
N LEU A 10 2.43 -5.05 -6.54
CA LEU A 10 3.40 -4.39 -5.68
C LEU A 10 3.02 -4.60 -4.23
N THR A 11 4.01 -4.95 -3.41
CA THR A 11 3.84 -5.23 -2.00
C THR A 11 4.68 -4.32 -1.13
N TRP A 12 4.18 -4.01 0.06
CA TRP A 12 4.90 -3.29 1.09
C TRP A 12 4.71 -3.98 2.44
N ASP A 13 5.80 -4.20 3.15
CA ASP A 13 5.80 -4.87 4.45
C ASP A 13 5.42 -3.92 5.62
N GLY A 14 5.16 -2.64 5.32
CA GLY A 14 4.81 -1.64 6.34
C GLY A 14 6.03 -1.06 7.07
N GLN A 15 7.25 -1.42 6.68
CA GLN A 15 8.48 -0.82 7.21
C GLN A 15 9.12 0.11 6.16
N GLY A 16 9.82 1.13 6.66
CA GLY A 16 10.52 2.10 5.82
C GLY A 16 9.59 3.12 5.15
N GLU A 17 10.05 3.70 4.04
CA GLU A 17 9.30 4.75 3.35
C GLU A 17 8.08 4.17 2.61
N MET A 18 6.93 4.81 2.79
CA MET A 18 5.71 4.46 2.06
C MET A 18 5.98 4.54 0.55
N PRO A 19 5.70 3.50 -0.25
CA PRO A 19 6.00 3.52 -1.67
C PRO A 19 5.07 4.47 -2.45
N SER A 20 5.55 4.95 -3.60
CA SER A 20 4.85 5.94 -4.44
C SER A 20 3.44 5.51 -4.84
N TRP A 21 3.20 4.21 -5.06
CA TRP A 21 1.87 3.69 -5.38
C TRP A 21 0.89 3.85 -4.21
N LEU A 22 1.35 3.63 -2.97
CA LEU A 22 0.52 3.77 -1.78
C LEU A 22 0.30 5.24 -1.45
N LYS A 23 1.33 6.10 -1.61
CA LYS A 23 1.18 7.57 -1.51
C LYS A 23 0.14 8.11 -2.49
N ARG A 24 0.18 7.66 -3.75
CA ARG A 24 -0.78 8.07 -4.79
C ARG A 24 -2.20 7.64 -4.45
N ALA A 25 -2.39 6.40 -4.01
CA ALA A 25 -3.70 5.91 -3.61
C ALA A 25 -4.28 6.71 -2.43
N VAL A 26 -3.47 6.95 -1.39
CA VAL A 26 -3.88 7.78 -0.23
C VAL A 26 -4.20 9.20 -0.66
N ASN A 27 -3.38 9.81 -1.53
CA ASN A 27 -3.63 11.15 -2.06
C ASN A 27 -4.90 11.22 -2.92
N ALA A 28 -5.24 10.14 -3.63
CA ALA A 28 -6.49 10.01 -4.37
C ALA A 28 -7.72 9.75 -3.48
N GLY A 29 -7.54 9.67 -2.15
CA GLY A 29 -8.61 9.43 -1.18
C GLY A 29 -8.89 7.96 -0.89
N GLN A 30 -8.09 7.02 -1.42
CA GLN A 30 -8.19 5.63 -1.00
C GLN A 30 -7.55 5.41 0.37
N GLY A 31 -8.24 4.67 1.24
CA GLY A 31 -7.67 4.21 2.49
C GLY A 31 -6.55 3.20 2.26
N VAL A 32 -5.44 3.36 2.98
CA VAL A 32 -4.31 2.40 3.03
C VAL A 32 -4.78 1.00 3.45
N GLU A 33 -5.83 0.92 4.28
CA GLU A 33 -6.50 -0.31 4.72
C GLU A 33 -6.98 -1.16 3.53
N PHE A 34 -7.36 -0.55 2.41
CA PHE A 34 -7.80 -1.26 1.19
C PHE A 34 -6.69 -2.15 0.61
N PHE A 35 -5.43 -1.74 0.80
CA PHE A 35 -4.28 -2.46 0.32
C PHE A 35 -3.80 -3.49 1.34
N ARG A 36 -4.32 -3.50 2.57
CA ARG A 36 -3.82 -4.35 3.63
C ARG A 36 -4.09 -5.81 3.30
N VAL A 37 -3.05 -6.63 3.32
CA VAL A 37 -3.15 -8.09 3.14
C VAL A 37 -2.99 -8.70 4.53
N GLY A 38 -4.07 -9.34 4.99
CA GLY A 38 -4.12 -10.11 6.24
C GLY A 38 -3.60 -11.52 6.06
#